data_AF-A0A6C0JEA1-F1
#
_entry.id   AF-A0A6C0JEA1-F1
#
_cell.length_a   1.000
_cell.length_b   1.000
_cell.length_c   1.000
_cell.angle_alpha   90.00
_cell.angle_beta   90.00
_cell.angle_gamma   90.00
#
_symmetry.space_group_name_H-M   'P 1'
#
loop_
_entity.id
_entity.type
_entity.pdbx_description
1 polymer ?
#
loop_
_entity_poly.entity_id
_entity_poly.type
_entity_poly.pdbx_seq_one_letter_code
_entity_poly.pdbx_strand_id
1 'polypeptide(L)'
;MDILDPYVRLTLIPEAMYSLINVRTLNYGNGETTEEVFESLNVPSGYTKPSFEAFESKLQELFNNQPLQNLRTERDTLLNQTDKYVVADFPHTTPEKKQEWLDYRQALRDLPANTADPSNPVWPTLPTA
;
A
#
# COMPACT_ATOMS: atom_id res chain seq x y z
N MET A 1 -15.51 -2.70 -23.48
CA MET A 1 -14.08 -2.35 -23.42
C MET A 1 -13.47 -3.14 -22.28
N ASP A 2 -12.25 -3.65 -22.49
CA ASP A 2 -11.59 -4.59 -21.56
C ASP A 2 -11.04 -3.85 -20.34
N ILE A 3 -11.30 -4.36 -19.14
CA ILE A 3 -10.75 -3.84 -17.87
C ILE A 3 -9.23 -3.91 -17.79
N LEU A 4 -8.61 -4.62 -18.74
CA LEU A 4 -7.17 -4.71 -18.92
C LEU A 4 -6.58 -3.51 -19.70
N ASP A 5 -7.40 -2.55 -20.16
CA ASP A 5 -6.92 -1.32 -20.76
C ASP A 5 -5.99 -0.57 -19.77
N PRO A 6 -4.75 -0.23 -20.18
CA PRO A 6 -3.77 0.41 -19.31
C PRO A 6 -4.27 1.71 -18.68
N TYR A 7 -5.13 2.48 -19.36
CA TYR A 7 -5.69 3.71 -18.82
C TYR A 7 -6.70 3.42 -17.71
N VAL A 8 -7.64 2.49 -17.94
CA VAL A 8 -8.60 2.05 -16.92
C VAL A 8 -7.87 1.53 -15.67
N ARG A 9 -6.78 0.80 -15.86
CA ARG A 9 -5.96 0.25 -14.77
C ARG A 9 -5.10 1.29 -14.03
N LEU A 10 -4.63 2.35 -14.69
CA LEU A 10 -3.61 3.27 -14.17
C LEU A 10 -4.13 4.65 -13.73
N THR A 11 -5.31 5.09 -14.18
CA THR A 11 -5.85 6.43 -13.85
C THR A 11 -7.22 6.36 -13.19
N LEU A 12 -8.25 5.88 -13.90
CA LEU A 12 -9.64 5.90 -13.39
C LEU A 12 -9.83 5.15 -12.08
N ILE A 13 -9.26 3.94 -12.00
CA ILE A 13 -9.46 3.08 -10.84
C ILE A 13 -8.50 3.45 -9.69
N PRO A 14 -7.22 3.76 -9.93
CA PRO A 14 -6.37 4.33 -8.88
C PRO A 14 -6.88 5.67 -8.34
N GLU A 15 -7.42 6.58 -9.17
CA GLU A 15 -8.01 7.84 -8.68
C GLU A 15 -9.25 7.60 -7.83
N ALA A 16 -10.15 6.69 -8.24
CA ALA A 16 -11.27 6.25 -7.42
C ALA A 16 -10.80 5.54 -6.14
N MET A 17 -9.76 4.70 -6.20
CA MET A 17 -9.18 4.06 -5.02
C MET A 17 -8.51 5.08 -4.09
N TYR A 18 -7.79 6.09 -4.61
CA TYR A 18 -7.17 7.13 -3.78
C TYR A 18 -8.23 8.02 -3.11
N SER A 19 -9.32 8.34 -3.79
CA SER A 19 -10.46 9.05 -3.18
C SER A 19 -11.17 8.19 -2.12
N LEU A 20 -11.20 6.87 -2.29
CA LEU A 20 -11.87 5.94 -1.36
C LEU A 20 -10.98 5.42 -0.21
N ILE A 21 -9.66 5.31 -0.39
CA ILE A 21 -8.69 4.82 0.63
C ILE A 21 -8.27 5.92 1.61
N ASN A 22 -8.13 7.17 1.16
CA ASN A 22 -7.84 8.29 2.07
C ASN A 22 -9.03 8.58 3.02
N VAL A 23 -10.16 7.90 2.83
CA VAL A 23 -11.33 7.82 3.73
C VAL A 23 -11.19 6.57 4.61
N ARG A 24 -10.02 6.38 5.25
CA ARG A 24 -9.82 5.29 6.22
C ARG A 24 -10.48 5.58 7.58
N THR A 25 -11.69 6.10 7.54
CA THR A 25 -12.72 5.91 8.55
C THR A 25 -13.96 5.48 7.77
N LEU A 26 -14.53 4.32 8.08
CA LEU A 26 -15.91 4.00 7.69
C LEU A 26 -16.84 4.94 8.47
N ASN A 27 -16.83 6.20 8.06
CA ASN A 27 -17.86 7.19 8.24
C ASN A 27 -17.86 7.96 6.92
N TYR A 28 -18.83 7.63 6.07
CA TYR A 28 -19.12 8.22 4.78
C TYR A 28 -19.30 9.75 4.90
N GLY A 29 -18.23 10.52 5.06
CA GLY A 29 -18.25 11.95 4.75
C GLY A 29 -18.11 12.03 3.24
N ASN A 30 -19.18 11.95 2.43
CA ASN A 30 -20.26 12.93 2.38
C ASN A 30 -21.66 12.31 2.06
N GLY A 31 -21.84 11.01 2.30
CA GLY A 31 -23.06 10.28 1.95
C GLY A 31 -23.09 9.66 0.54
N GLU A 32 -21.99 9.70 -0.21
CA GLU A 32 -21.91 9.15 -1.57
C GLU A 32 -21.65 7.63 -1.60
N THR A 33 -22.37 6.93 -2.47
CA THR A 33 -22.34 5.49 -2.75
C THR A 33 -21.32 5.15 -3.85
N THR A 34 -20.93 3.88 -3.96
CA THR A 34 -20.07 3.39 -5.05
C THR A 34 -20.65 3.70 -6.44
N GLU A 35 -21.97 3.68 -6.56
CA GLU A 35 -22.71 4.03 -7.77
C GLU A 35 -22.58 5.54 -8.08
N GLU A 36 -22.74 6.43 -7.10
CA GLU A 36 -22.57 7.88 -7.29
C GLU A 36 -21.13 8.24 -7.69
N VAL A 37 -20.14 7.57 -7.09
CA VAL A 37 -18.73 7.71 -7.50
C VAL A 37 -18.56 7.25 -8.94
N PHE A 38 -19.08 6.08 -9.31
CA PHE A 38 -19.01 5.59 -10.68
C PHE A 38 -19.69 6.54 -11.68
N GLU A 39 -20.84 7.13 -11.32
CA GLU A 39 -21.56 8.07 -12.18
C GLU A 39 -20.83 9.40 -12.37
N SER A 40 -20.13 9.89 -11.35
CA SER A 40 -19.35 11.12 -11.42
C SER A 40 -18.00 10.99 -12.16
N LEU A 41 -17.56 9.78 -12.53
CA LEU A 41 -16.30 9.57 -13.25
C LEU A 41 -16.31 10.22 -14.65
N ASN A 42 -15.38 11.14 -14.86
CA ASN A 42 -15.16 11.76 -16.16
C ASN A 42 -14.27 10.87 -17.04
N VAL A 43 -14.82 10.36 -18.14
CA VAL A 43 -14.09 9.53 -19.09
C VAL A 43 -13.52 10.41 -20.21
N PRO A 44 -12.19 10.43 -20.44
CA PRO A 44 -11.61 11.24 -21.50
C PRO A 44 -12.09 10.84 -22.90
N SER A 45 -11.99 11.80 -23.82
CA SER A 45 -12.30 11.57 -25.23
C SER A 45 -11.47 10.42 -25.82
N GLY A 46 -12.13 9.45 -26.44
CA GLY A 46 -11.49 8.27 -27.02
C GLY A 46 -11.61 6.99 -26.18
N TYR A 47 -12.14 7.09 -24.96
CA TYR A 47 -12.39 5.95 -24.09
C TYR A 47 -13.89 5.74 -23.85
N THR A 48 -14.28 4.51 -23.56
CA THR A 48 -15.66 4.17 -23.17
C THR A 48 -15.70 3.84 -21.70
N LYS A 49 -16.70 4.39 -21.00
CA LYS A 49 -16.97 4.04 -19.60
C LYS A 49 -17.15 2.52 -19.46
N PRO A 50 -16.48 1.85 -18.51
CA PRO A 50 -16.68 0.42 -18.27
C PRO A 50 -18.10 0.16 -17.74
N SER A 51 -18.50 -1.11 -17.60
CA SER A 51 -19.73 -1.42 -16.85
C SER A 51 -19.53 -1.19 -15.36
N PHE A 52 -20.62 -0.95 -14.63
CA PHE A 52 -20.57 -0.80 -13.18
C PHE A 52 -20.01 -2.05 -12.49
N GLU A 53 -20.46 -3.25 -12.91
CA GLU A 53 -19.96 -4.53 -12.40
C GLU A 53 -18.43 -4.68 -12.57
N ALA A 54 -17.92 -4.31 -13.75
CA ALA A 54 -16.49 -4.37 -14.03
C ALA A 54 -15.69 -3.36 -13.19
N PHE A 55 -16.26 -2.17 -12.96
CA PHE A 55 -15.69 -1.16 -12.07
C PHE A 55 -15.67 -1.65 -10.62
N GLU A 56 -16.79 -2.13 -10.09
CA GLU A 56 -16.93 -2.61 -8.71
C GLU A 56 -16.01 -3.80 -8.44
N SER A 57 -15.96 -4.78 -9.35
CA SER A 57 -15.07 -5.93 -9.23
C SER A 57 -13.61 -5.50 -9.10
N LYS A 58 -13.20 -4.54 -9.94
CA LYS A 58 -11.82 -4.05 -9.91
C LYS A 58 -11.53 -3.17 -8.69
N LEU A 59 -12.51 -2.41 -8.24
CA LEU A 59 -12.44 -1.64 -7.00
C LEU A 59 -12.24 -2.57 -5.81
N GLN A 60 -13.03 -3.65 -5.70
CA GLN A 60 -12.89 -4.67 -4.66
C GLN A 60 -11.52 -5.36 -4.70
N GLU A 61 -11.02 -5.71 -5.89
CA GLU A 61 -9.67 -6.27 -6.04
C GLU A 61 -8.60 -5.34 -5.45
N LEU A 62 -8.68 -4.04 -5.73
CA LEU A 62 -7.71 -3.08 -5.23
C LEU A 62 -7.86 -2.81 -3.73
N PHE A 63 -9.09 -2.75 -3.21
CA PHE A 63 -9.33 -2.70 -1.76
C PHE A 63 -8.71 -3.89 -1.03
N ASN A 64 -8.93 -5.09 -1.56
CA ASN A 64 -8.37 -6.32 -0.98
C ASN A 64 -6.83 -6.34 -1.04
N ASN A 65 -6.24 -5.72 -2.07
CA ASN A 65 -4.80 -5.61 -2.22
C ASN A 65 -4.17 -4.46 -1.41
N GLN A 66 -4.97 -3.48 -0.95
CA GLN A 66 -4.47 -2.28 -0.28
C GLN A 66 -3.66 -2.57 0.99
N PRO A 67 -4.07 -3.49 1.89
CA PRO A 67 -3.29 -3.83 3.07
C PRO A 67 -1.87 -4.29 2.73
N LEU A 68 -1.72 -5.11 1.68
CA LEU A 68 -0.42 -5.59 1.21
C LEU A 68 0.45 -4.46 0.66
N GLN A 69 -0.14 -3.50 -0.04
CA GLN A 69 0.57 -2.31 -0.55
C GLN A 69 1.03 -1.39 0.60
N ASN A 70 0.17 -1.17 1.60
CA ASN A 70 0.50 -0.39 2.79
C ASN A 70 1.68 -1.02 3.54
N LEU A 71 1.63 -2.33 3.77
CA LEU A 71 2.69 -3.07 4.43
C LEU A 71 4.03 -2.93 3.69
N ARG A 72 4.04 -3.07 2.36
CA ARG A 72 5.28 -2.89 1.56
C ARG A 72 5.83 -1.47 1.67
N THR A 73 4.95 -0.46 1.59
CA THR A 73 5.32 0.95 1.73
C THR A 73 5.94 1.24 3.10
N GLU A 74 5.34 0.72 4.17
CA GLU A 74 5.85 0.90 5.54
C GLU A 74 7.18 0.18 5.74
N ARG A 75 7.31 -1.07 5.27
CA ARG A 75 8.57 -1.82 5.26
C ARG A 75 9.67 -1.03 4.56
N ASP A 76 9.41 -0.49 3.37
CA ASP A 76 10.39 0.25 2.59
C ASP A 76 10.78 1.57 3.27
N THR A 77 9.83 2.21 3.94
CA THR A 77 10.06 3.40 4.77
C THR A 77 11.01 3.08 5.95
N LEU A 78 10.74 2.00 6.69
CA LEU A 78 11.58 1.57 7.80
C LEU A 78 12.99 1.15 7.33
N LEU A 79 13.08 0.45 6.19
CA LEU A 79 14.35 0.13 5.56
C LEU A 79 15.13 1.39 5.15
N ASN A 80 14.47 2.43 4.64
CA ASN A 80 15.15 3.67 4.30
C ASN A 80 15.64 4.41 5.56
N GLN A 81 14.77 4.55 6.57
CA GLN A 81 15.10 5.25 7.83
C GLN A 81 16.26 4.62 8.60
N THR A 82 16.42 3.29 8.48
CA THR A 82 17.41 2.52 9.23
C THR A 82 18.64 2.14 8.40
N ASP A 83 18.76 2.62 7.16
CA ASP A 83 19.87 2.25 6.28
C ASP A 83 21.24 2.68 6.82
N LYS A 84 21.30 3.85 7.45
CA LYS A 84 22.51 4.39 8.09
C LYS A 84 23.16 3.43 9.11
N TYR A 85 22.37 2.58 9.78
CA TYR A 85 22.88 1.69 10.83
C TYR A 85 23.61 0.47 10.29
N VAL A 86 23.56 0.19 8.99
CA VAL A 86 24.29 -0.94 8.39
C VAL A 86 25.48 -0.50 7.52
N VAL A 87 25.72 0.80 7.43
CA VAL A 87 26.91 1.35 6.77
C VAL A 87 28.15 1.04 7.61
N ALA A 88 29.27 0.75 6.94
CA ALA A 88 30.52 0.34 7.59
C ALA A 88 31.04 1.37 8.61
N ASP A 89 30.83 2.66 8.34
CA ASP A 89 31.32 3.77 9.15
C ASP A 89 30.41 4.16 10.32
N PHE A 90 29.25 3.49 10.49
CA PHE A 90 28.36 3.80 11.60
C PHE A 90 29.00 3.38 12.94
N PRO A 91 29.18 4.31 13.91
CA PRO A 91 29.91 4.05 15.15
C PRO A 91 29.03 3.33 16.17
N HIS A 92 28.75 2.04 15.92
CA HIS A 92 28.04 1.20 16.88
C HIS A 92 28.77 1.13 18.21
N THR A 93 28.02 1.19 19.31
CA THR A 93 28.59 1.07 20.66
C THR A 93 29.22 -0.30 20.90
N THR A 94 28.64 -1.36 20.33
CA THR A 94 29.18 -2.73 20.38
C THR A 94 28.91 -3.50 19.08
N PRO A 95 29.64 -4.61 18.82
CA PRO A 95 29.32 -5.52 17.71
C PRO A 95 27.91 -6.10 17.77
N GLU A 96 27.38 -6.33 18.98
CA GLU A 96 26.03 -6.85 19.19
C GLU A 96 24.98 -5.84 18.72
N LYS A 97 25.19 -4.53 18.93
CA LYS A 97 24.30 -3.49 18.39
C LYS A 97 24.28 -3.45 16.87
N LYS A 98 25.44 -3.64 16.25
CA LYS A 98 25.50 -3.80 14.79
C LYS A 98 24.68 -5.02 14.34
N GLN A 99 24.77 -6.14 15.05
CA GLN A 99 24.02 -7.35 14.73
C GLN A 99 22.51 -7.15 14.92
N GLU A 100 22.06 -6.50 15.99
CA GLU A 100 20.64 -6.16 16.21
C GLU A 100 20.05 -5.38 15.02
N TRP A 101 20.79 -4.41 14.47
CA TRP A 101 20.36 -3.66 13.28
C TRP A 101 20.31 -4.51 12.01
N LEU A 102 21.25 -5.43 11.83
CA LEU A 102 21.24 -6.38 10.70
C LEU A 102 20.04 -7.32 10.78
N ASP A 103 19.80 -7.89 11.96
CA ASP A 103 18.70 -8.82 12.22
C ASP A 103 17.34 -8.13 12.05
N TYR A 104 17.18 -6.91 12.58
CA TYR A 104 16.00 -6.08 12.39
C TYR A 104 15.70 -5.84 10.91
N ARG A 105 16.71 -5.46 10.12
CA ARG A 105 16.53 -5.20 8.69
C ARG A 105 16.28 -6.48 7.89
N GLN A 106 16.81 -7.63 8.32
CA GLN A 106 16.47 -8.91 7.71
C GLN A 106 15.00 -9.25 7.97
N ALA A 107 14.54 -9.13 9.22
CA ALA A 107 13.14 -9.35 9.57
C ALA A 107 12.18 -8.43 8.79
N LEU A 108 12.57 -7.17 8.52
CA LEU A 108 11.81 -6.30 7.62
C LEU A 108 11.75 -6.84 6.19
N ARG A 109 12.87 -7.33 5.63
CA ARG A 109 12.90 -7.88 4.25
C ARG A 109 12.12 -9.18 4.11
N ASP A 110 11.95 -9.92 5.20
CA ASP A 110 11.13 -11.13 5.23
C ASP A 110 9.61 -10.80 5.14
N LEU A 111 9.23 -9.53 5.26
CA LEU A 111 7.86 -9.06 5.01
C LEU A 111 7.66 -8.76 3.50
N PRO A 112 6.52 -9.17 2.90
CA PRO A 112 5.32 -9.73 3.53
C PRO A 112 5.29 -11.27 3.61
N ALA A 113 6.36 -11.98 3.23
CA ALA A 113 6.33 -13.44 3.10
C ALA A 113 5.93 -14.16 4.40
N ASN A 114 6.27 -13.58 5.56
CA ASN A 114 5.93 -14.11 6.88
C ASN A 114 4.70 -13.45 7.54
N THR A 115 3.85 -12.75 6.78
CA THR A 115 2.68 -12.05 7.31
C THR A 115 1.38 -12.82 7.03
N ALA A 116 0.70 -13.26 8.08
CA ALA A 116 -0.60 -13.93 7.97
C ALA A 116 -1.75 -12.96 7.63
N ASP A 117 -1.76 -11.78 8.25
CA ASP A 117 -2.74 -10.71 7.99
C ASP A 117 -2.02 -9.39 7.64
N PRO A 118 -1.99 -9.00 6.35
CA PRO A 118 -1.37 -7.74 5.93
C PRO A 118 -2.05 -6.47 6.47
N SER A 119 -3.27 -6.56 7.00
CA SER A 119 -3.96 -5.42 7.64
C SER A 119 -3.49 -5.20 9.08
N ASN A 120 -2.92 -6.23 9.71
CA ASN A 120 -2.39 -6.22 11.06
C ASN A 120 -1.05 -6.97 11.12
N PRO A 121 0.00 -6.47 10.43
CA PRO A 121 1.31 -7.10 10.42
C PRO A 121 1.98 -7.03 11.80
N VAL A 122 2.72 -8.09 12.14
CA VAL A 122 3.63 -8.07 13.28
C VAL A 122 4.97 -7.54 12.81
N TRP A 123 5.38 -6.39 13.36
CA TRP A 123 6.65 -5.74 13.03
C TRP A 123 7.79 -6.18 13.97
N PRO A 124 9.04 -6.26 13.49
CA PRO A 124 10.19 -6.48 14.36
C PRO A 124 10.39 -5.29 15.32
N THR A 125 10.86 -5.56 16.53
CA THR A 125 11.16 -4.52 17.53
C THR A 125 12.34 -3.66 17.06
N LEU A 126 12.16 -2.35 17.07
CA LEU A 126 13.21 -1.40 16.69
C LEU A 126 14.40 -1.47 17.67
N PRO A 127 15.64 -1.67 17.19
CA PRO A 127 16.82 -1.63 18.02
C PRO A 127 17.08 -0.23 18.60
N THR A 128 17.80 -0.19 19.71
CA THR A 128 18.37 1.06 20.22
C THR A 128 19.70 1.35 19.55
N ALA A 129 19.90 2.60 19.12
CA ALA A 129 21.15 3.07 18.51
C ALA A 129 22.32 3.05 19.50
#